data_AF-A0A4V1SHV3-F1
#
_entry.id   AF-A0A4V1SHV3-F1
#
_cell.length_a   1.000
_cell.length_b   1.000
_cell.length_c   1.000
_cell.angle_alpha   90.00
_cell.angle_beta   90.00
_cell.angle_gamma   90.00
#
_symmetry.space_group_name_H-M   'P 1'
#
loop_
_entity.id
_entity.type
_entity.pdbx_description
1 polymer ?
#
loop_
_entity_poly.entity_id
_entity_poly.type
_entity_poly.pdbx_seq_one_letter_code
_entity_poly.pdbx_strand_id
1 'polypeptide(L)'
;MDRRNFSKSLMAVVAGSVAGGSGLLLPRSALAQAPQPRSFGPGGAPFAADRPIALVGGTLIDATGAPPKPNYTVVTQGKRIARVGPAASTAIPDGAEVIDASGLTIMPGLINSNQHIQLNPLYPAPAADLPLDQIKARWENNFAKMEQNAFIYLMQGVTTIRQTSGPWQRLLPMKKKFDSGELAGPRVMLGGTLLMSPQHFNEYIHDSQTPAPTVPWLRNEFAYSVLENVERDMAAFESEDFAFWKLYMSDAIYDGKNDFSDKQLRRIIDRGHQLGKSIDVHTGPHNAGMRRMLKFDVDTLEHPFYPSEIMSDDVIEGYVRKNVFVASLLTVMVANAERSTDPHRFDEALYFMSLRPDEYRLLLQYRDKMLFNKAHPKQGGLPIYQGNVKPGEVGDSFGLSGPSYEKLMQRRETSRENMRRFVKAGAKMFLGMDNPTFLNFTQEDPTVAEFSAMVEMGMTPMDAVLAATRNGAEALKMLDRLGTVEVGKLADIIALAGDPLTDATAFKRVAYVVKDGVRFK
;
A
#
# COMPACT_ATOMS: atom_id res chain seq x y z
N MET A 1 -6.07 -3.33 48.96
CA MET A 1 -6.87 -2.60 49.98
C MET A 1 -5.91 -1.62 50.65
N ASP A 2 -6.13 -0.32 50.74
CA ASP A 2 -7.34 0.48 50.58
C ASP A 2 -7.02 1.85 49.93
N ARG A 3 -8.07 2.43 49.35
CA ARG A 3 -8.21 3.70 48.66
C ARG A 3 -8.40 4.82 49.69
N ARG A 4 -7.86 6.01 49.43
CA ARG A 4 -8.57 7.32 49.36
C ARG A 4 -7.64 8.50 49.62
N ASN A 5 -7.98 9.61 48.97
CA ASN A 5 -7.47 10.98 49.12
C ASN A 5 -6.25 11.34 48.28
N PHE A 6 -6.50 11.91 47.09
CA PHE A 6 -5.91 13.19 46.69
C PHE A 6 -6.65 13.68 45.43
N SER A 7 -7.80 14.34 45.67
CA SER A 7 -8.53 15.14 44.70
C SER A 7 -8.61 16.55 45.27
N LYS A 8 -8.50 17.55 44.37
CA LYS A 8 -8.59 19.01 44.57
C LYS A 8 -7.27 19.72 44.87
N SER A 9 -6.63 20.22 43.80
CA SER A 9 -6.03 21.57 43.72
C SER A 9 -5.41 21.78 42.34
N LEU A 10 -6.16 22.37 41.40
CA LEU A 10 -5.70 23.41 40.44
C LEU A 10 -6.84 23.78 39.47
N MET A 11 -7.88 24.44 40.00
CA MET A 11 -8.78 25.29 39.22
C MET A 11 -8.88 26.60 40.01
N ALA A 12 -8.10 27.61 39.61
CA ALA A 12 -8.35 29.05 39.90
C ALA A 12 -7.14 29.92 39.52
N VAL A 13 -7.01 30.29 38.24
CA VAL A 13 -6.46 31.57 37.74
C VAL A 13 -6.95 31.61 36.27
N VAL A 14 -7.85 32.46 35.78
CA VAL A 14 -7.90 33.92 35.74
C VAL A 14 -9.38 34.32 35.55
N ALA A 15 -9.96 35.00 36.52
CA ALA A 15 -11.21 35.76 36.33
C ALA A 15 -10.87 37.23 36.58
N GLY A 16 -10.64 37.97 35.50
CA GLY A 16 -10.38 39.41 35.52
C GLY A 16 -11.58 40.17 34.95
N SER A 17 -12.38 40.73 35.86
CA SER A 17 -13.02 42.05 35.80
C SER A 17 -13.41 42.65 34.44
N VAL A 18 -14.73 42.74 34.19
CA VAL A 18 -15.34 43.88 33.50
C VAL A 18 -16.65 44.23 34.22
N ALA A 19 -16.71 45.43 34.81
CA ALA A 19 -17.91 46.05 35.32
C ALA A 19 -18.23 47.30 34.50
N GLY A 20 -19.51 47.50 34.19
CA GLY A 20 -20.06 48.79 33.76
C GLY A 20 -20.32 48.91 32.26
N GLY A 21 -21.55 48.59 31.83
CA GLY A 21 -22.05 48.91 30.50
C GLY A 21 -23.50 48.49 30.34
N SER A 22 -24.40 49.47 30.31
CA SER A 22 -25.85 49.32 30.16
C SER A 22 -26.20 48.40 28.99
N GLY A 23 -26.73 47.21 29.31
CA GLY A 23 -27.14 46.23 28.31
C GLY A 23 -28.42 46.64 27.60
N LEU A 24 -28.30 47.11 26.37
CA LEU A 24 -29.35 46.90 25.37
C LEU A 24 -29.44 45.38 25.14
N LEU A 25 -30.52 44.76 25.62
CA LEU A 25 -30.88 43.40 25.28
C LEU A 25 -31.23 43.33 23.79
N LEU A 26 -30.27 42.98 22.96
CA LEU A 26 -30.54 42.54 21.58
C LEU A 26 -31.31 41.21 21.64
N PRO A 27 -32.39 41.05 20.84
CA PRO A 27 -33.16 39.82 20.83
C PRO A 27 -32.28 38.64 20.41
N ARG A 28 -32.39 37.55 21.17
CA ARG A 28 -31.59 36.33 21.10
C ARG A 28 -32.01 35.43 19.93
N SER A 29 -32.27 36.03 18.77
CA SER A 29 -32.69 35.35 17.54
C SER A 29 -31.76 35.74 16.41
N ALA A 30 -31.13 34.74 15.79
CA ALA A 30 -30.13 34.80 14.73
C ALA A 30 -28.67 35.03 15.15
N LEU A 31 -28.17 34.23 16.11
CA LEU A 31 -26.85 33.65 15.88
C LEU A 31 -27.08 32.49 14.92
N ALA A 32 -26.78 32.70 13.64
CA ALA A 32 -26.66 31.59 12.70
C ALA A 32 -25.75 30.54 13.36
N GLN A 33 -26.22 29.30 13.51
CA GLN A 33 -25.34 28.22 13.93
C GLN A 33 -24.16 28.24 12.97
N ALA A 34 -22.96 28.48 13.49
CA ALA A 34 -21.74 28.27 12.72
C ALA A 34 -21.85 26.86 12.10
N PRO A 35 -21.60 26.69 10.80
CA PRO A 35 -21.70 25.38 10.17
C PRO A 35 -20.92 24.39 11.03
N GLN A 36 -21.59 23.33 11.47
CA GLN A 36 -20.94 22.26 12.22
C GLN A 36 -19.69 21.85 11.43
N PRO A 37 -18.51 21.77 12.08
CA PRO A 37 -17.31 21.34 11.37
C PRO A 37 -17.61 19.97 10.73
N ARG A 38 -17.40 19.88 9.41
CA ARG A 38 -17.61 18.61 8.69
C ARG A 38 -16.78 17.53 9.39
N SER A 39 -17.37 16.36 9.62
CA SER A 39 -16.62 15.22 10.13
C SER A 39 -15.57 14.81 9.09
N PHE A 40 -14.30 14.88 9.48
CA PHE A 40 -13.20 14.35 8.67
C PHE A 40 -13.00 12.88 9.02
N GLY A 41 -12.99 11.99 8.03
CA GLY A 41 -12.82 10.55 8.24
C GLY A 41 -13.56 9.69 7.22
N PRO A 42 -13.49 8.35 7.35
CA PRO A 42 -14.02 7.41 6.35
C PRO A 42 -15.54 7.51 6.13
N GLY A 43 -16.31 7.86 7.17
CA GLY A 43 -17.75 8.13 7.08
C GLY A 43 -18.12 9.61 6.92
N GLY A 44 -17.13 10.49 6.69
CA GLY A 44 -17.36 11.91 6.46
C GLY A 44 -17.93 12.18 5.08
N ALA A 45 -18.89 13.11 4.98
CA ALA A 45 -19.42 13.51 3.69
C ALA A 45 -18.32 14.14 2.81
N PRO A 46 -18.30 13.87 1.49
CA PRO A 46 -17.32 14.48 0.59
C PRO A 46 -17.47 16.00 0.53
N PHE A 47 -16.41 16.69 0.11
CA PHE A 47 -16.42 18.15 0.07
C PHE A 47 -17.39 18.70 -0.97
N ALA A 48 -17.44 18.04 -2.13
CA ALA A 48 -18.40 18.27 -3.19
C ALA A 48 -18.78 16.94 -3.84
N ALA A 49 -20.08 16.65 -3.84
CA ALA A 49 -20.74 15.66 -4.66
C ALA A 49 -21.74 16.40 -5.58
N ASP A 50 -22.00 15.85 -6.77
CA ASP A 50 -23.10 16.25 -7.67
C ASP A 50 -22.95 17.59 -8.44
N ARG A 51 -21.73 18.13 -8.58
CA ARG A 51 -21.47 19.27 -9.48
C ARG A 51 -20.15 19.09 -10.25
N PRO A 52 -19.97 19.72 -11.42
CA PRO A 52 -18.69 19.73 -12.13
C PRO A 52 -17.58 20.33 -11.27
N ILE A 53 -16.35 19.85 -11.41
CA ILE A 53 -15.16 20.43 -10.76
C ILE A 53 -14.21 20.90 -11.85
N ALA A 54 -13.67 22.10 -11.73
CA ALA A 54 -12.66 22.64 -12.63
C ALA A 54 -11.40 22.99 -11.84
N LEU A 55 -10.29 22.28 -12.09
CA LEU A 55 -8.96 22.66 -11.61
C LEU A 55 -8.31 23.54 -12.67
N VAL A 56 -8.03 24.81 -12.37
CA VAL A 56 -7.68 25.85 -13.35
C VAL A 56 -6.26 26.37 -13.11
N GLY A 57 -5.44 26.43 -14.16
CA GLY A 57 -4.16 27.15 -14.14
C GLY A 57 -2.95 26.36 -13.61
N GLY A 58 -3.11 25.06 -13.33
CA GLY A 58 -2.01 24.21 -12.85
C GLY A 58 -1.09 23.69 -13.95
N THR A 59 0.03 23.08 -13.55
CA THR A 59 0.89 22.31 -14.44
C THR A 59 0.35 20.90 -14.56
N LEU A 60 -0.09 20.49 -15.74
CA LEU A 60 -0.64 19.15 -15.98
C LEU A 60 0.47 18.14 -16.32
N ILE A 61 0.58 17.08 -15.53
CA ILE A 61 1.24 15.83 -15.90
C ILE A 61 0.13 14.82 -16.20
N ASP A 62 -0.16 14.59 -17.48
CA ASP A 62 -1.27 13.70 -17.88
C ASP A 62 -0.94 12.19 -17.76
N ALA A 63 0.31 11.87 -17.41
CA ALA A 63 0.87 10.52 -17.32
C ALA A 63 0.79 9.70 -18.63
N THR A 64 0.78 10.37 -19.78
CA THR A 64 0.92 9.70 -21.08
C THR A 64 2.38 9.44 -21.46
N GLY A 65 3.32 10.02 -20.71
CA GLY A 65 4.75 10.10 -21.04
C GLY A 65 5.14 11.39 -21.76
N ALA A 66 4.15 12.21 -22.14
CA ALA A 66 4.39 13.54 -22.69
C ALA A 66 4.96 14.52 -21.63
N PRO A 67 5.68 15.57 -22.05
CA PRO A 67 6.16 16.61 -21.15
C PRO A 67 5.03 17.30 -20.37
N PRO A 68 5.30 17.82 -19.16
CA PRO A 68 4.33 18.61 -18.39
C PRO A 68 3.81 19.82 -19.16
N LYS A 69 2.52 20.14 -18.98
CA LYS A 69 1.82 21.21 -19.70
C LYS A 69 1.42 22.33 -18.73
N PRO A 70 2.10 23.49 -18.72
CA PRO A 70 1.83 24.56 -17.78
C PRO A 70 0.53 25.30 -18.11
N ASN A 71 -0.13 25.85 -17.08
CA ASN A 71 -1.34 26.67 -17.20
C ASN A 71 -2.50 25.96 -17.91
N TYR A 72 -2.81 24.75 -17.45
CA TYR A 72 -3.89 23.90 -17.97
C TYR A 72 -5.08 23.86 -17.02
N THR A 73 -6.24 23.59 -17.61
CA THR A 73 -7.50 23.36 -16.92
C THR A 73 -7.97 21.93 -17.14
N VAL A 74 -8.41 21.27 -16.07
CA VAL A 74 -9.07 19.96 -16.10
C VAL A 74 -10.47 20.10 -15.53
N VAL A 75 -11.48 19.71 -16.30
CA VAL A 75 -12.89 19.79 -15.92
C VAL A 75 -13.47 18.39 -15.81
N THR A 76 -14.16 18.11 -14.70
CA THR A 76 -14.91 16.87 -14.47
C THR A 76 -16.41 17.10 -14.70
N GLN A 77 -17.12 16.05 -15.13
CA GLN A 77 -18.58 16.02 -15.21
C GLN A 77 -19.05 14.63 -14.78
N GLY A 78 -19.80 14.56 -13.68
CA GLY A 78 -20.09 13.27 -13.03
C GLY A 78 -18.79 12.52 -12.76
N LYS A 79 -18.74 11.22 -13.08
CA LYS A 79 -17.55 10.39 -12.83
C LYS A 79 -16.41 10.54 -13.86
N ARG A 80 -16.53 11.43 -14.85
CA ARG A 80 -15.60 11.47 -15.99
C ARG A 80 -14.90 12.81 -16.14
N ILE A 81 -13.73 12.77 -16.76
CA ILE A 81 -13.00 13.94 -17.25
C ILE A 81 -13.71 14.43 -18.51
N ALA A 82 -14.28 15.63 -18.46
CA ALA A 82 -15.04 16.22 -19.55
C ALA A 82 -14.16 17.05 -20.50
N ARG A 83 -13.20 17.80 -19.97
CA ARG A 83 -12.32 18.67 -20.75
C ARG A 83 -10.92 18.74 -20.14
N VAL A 84 -9.92 18.83 -21.00
CA VAL A 84 -8.52 19.06 -20.65
C VAL A 84 -7.93 19.99 -21.70
N GLY A 85 -7.31 21.09 -21.29
CA GLY A 85 -6.69 22.02 -22.25
C GLY A 85 -6.09 23.26 -21.60
N PRO A 86 -5.51 24.18 -22.41
CA PRO A 86 -4.98 25.45 -21.91
C PRO A 86 -6.05 26.25 -21.15
N ALA A 87 -5.67 26.88 -20.03
CA ALA A 87 -6.61 27.59 -19.17
C ALA A 87 -7.31 28.76 -19.89
N ALA A 88 -6.60 29.43 -20.79
CA ALA A 88 -7.13 30.56 -21.57
C ALA A 88 -8.29 30.19 -22.52
N SER A 89 -8.44 28.91 -22.90
CA SER A 89 -9.39 28.48 -23.92
C SER A 89 -10.33 27.34 -23.47
N THR A 90 -10.14 26.80 -22.27
CA THR A 90 -10.94 25.69 -21.77
C THR A 90 -12.16 26.21 -21.04
N ALA A 91 -13.35 26.01 -21.64
CA ALA A 91 -14.61 26.44 -21.06
C ALA A 91 -14.92 25.70 -19.75
N ILE A 92 -15.30 26.46 -18.72
CA ILE A 92 -15.76 25.96 -17.42
C ILE A 92 -17.30 25.95 -17.44
N PRO A 93 -17.96 24.81 -17.16
CA PRO A 93 -19.43 24.73 -17.09
C PRO A 93 -20.01 25.62 -15.98
N ASP A 94 -21.22 26.13 -16.19
CA ASP A 94 -21.97 26.85 -15.16
C ASP A 94 -22.18 25.96 -13.92
N GLY A 95 -22.08 26.56 -12.72
CA GLY A 95 -22.25 25.84 -11.46
C GLY A 95 -21.09 24.92 -11.07
N ALA A 96 -19.99 24.90 -11.84
CA ALA A 96 -18.79 24.18 -11.47
C ALA A 96 -18.16 24.71 -10.18
N GLU A 97 -17.62 23.83 -9.35
CA GLU A 97 -16.65 24.22 -8.32
C GLU A 97 -15.34 24.55 -9.02
N VAL A 98 -14.91 25.81 -8.92
CA VAL A 98 -13.65 26.27 -9.49
C VAL A 98 -12.56 26.22 -8.42
N ILE A 99 -11.52 25.46 -8.69
CA ILE A 99 -10.32 25.32 -7.87
C ILE A 99 -9.18 26.02 -8.60
N ASP A 100 -8.61 27.05 -7.99
CA ASP A 100 -7.37 27.66 -8.46
C ASP A 100 -6.21 26.69 -8.20
N ALA A 101 -5.67 26.13 -9.28
CA ALA A 101 -4.54 25.21 -9.27
C ALA A 101 -3.23 25.90 -9.65
N SER A 102 -3.19 27.24 -9.68
CA SER A 102 -1.97 28.00 -9.95
C SER A 102 -0.87 27.62 -8.96
N GLY A 103 0.31 27.26 -9.48
CA GLY A 103 1.43 26.77 -8.67
C GLY A 103 1.30 25.32 -8.18
N LEU A 104 0.22 24.62 -8.53
CA LEU A 104 0.05 23.19 -8.27
C LEU A 104 0.34 22.36 -9.53
N THR A 105 0.70 21.10 -9.30
CA THR A 105 0.81 20.08 -10.35
C THR A 105 -0.43 19.20 -10.34
N ILE A 106 -1.17 19.17 -11.45
CA ILE A 106 -2.35 18.31 -11.65
C ILE A 106 -1.90 17.00 -12.30
N MET A 107 -2.32 15.86 -11.77
CA MET A 107 -1.98 14.54 -12.33
C MET A 107 -3.08 13.50 -12.04
N PRO A 108 -3.07 12.32 -12.68
CA PRO A 108 -4.01 11.27 -12.34
C PRO A 108 -3.81 10.82 -10.90
N GLY A 109 -4.88 10.33 -10.27
CA GLY A 109 -4.79 9.67 -8.98
C GLY A 109 -3.84 8.47 -9.04
N LEU A 110 -3.10 8.26 -7.95
CA LEU A 110 -2.09 7.22 -7.88
C LEU A 110 -2.73 5.84 -7.82
N ILE A 111 -2.07 4.89 -8.47
CA ILE A 111 -2.39 3.47 -8.45
C ILE A 111 -1.28 2.74 -7.71
N ASN A 112 -1.63 2.19 -6.55
CA ASN A 112 -0.70 1.36 -5.81
C ASN A 112 -0.97 -0.12 -6.12
N SER A 113 -0.07 -0.71 -6.91
CA SER A 113 -0.29 -1.99 -7.58
C SER A 113 0.05 -3.21 -6.71
N ASN A 114 0.52 -3.00 -5.48
CA ASN A 114 0.59 -4.05 -4.47
C ASN A 114 0.40 -3.46 -3.07
N GLN A 115 -0.77 -3.71 -2.47
CA GLN A 115 -1.20 -3.20 -1.16
C GLN A 115 -1.96 -4.22 -0.32
N HIS A 116 -2.01 -3.91 0.99
CA HIS A 116 -2.73 -4.67 2.00
C HIS A 116 -3.41 -3.74 3.01
N ILE A 117 -4.66 -3.32 2.76
CA ILE A 117 -5.41 -2.39 3.63
C ILE A 117 -5.52 -2.89 5.08
N GLN A 118 -5.65 -4.20 5.24
CA GLN A 118 -5.81 -4.89 6.51
C GLN A 118 -4.52 -5.02 7.31
N LEU A 119 -3.34 -4.93 6.69
CA LEU A 119 -2.11 -5.22 7.43
C LEU A 119 -1.72 -4.05 8.34
N ASN A 120 -1.13 -4.41 9.47
CA ASN A 120 -0.52 -3.53 10.48
C ASN A 120 0.99 -3.88 10.52
N PRO A 121 1.90 -2.94 10.84
CA PRO A 121 3.35 -3.11 10.91
C PRO A 121 3.82 -4.17 11.90
N LEU A 122 2.94 -4.67 12.75
CA LEU A 122 3.24 -5.71 13.73
C LEU A 122 3.03 -7.14 13.18
N TYR A 123 3.24 -7.34 11.88
CA TYR A 123 3.40 -8.68 11.33
C TYR A 123 4.63 -9.33 12.02
N PRO A 124 4.42 -10.47 12.69
CA PRO A 124 4.73 -11.66 11.93
C PRO A 124 3.55 -12.62 11.84
N ALA A 125 3.62 -13.46 10.79
CA ALA A 125 3.13 -14.83 10.78
C ALA A 125 3.34 -15.47 12.17
N PRO A 126 2.47 -16.41 12.60
CA PRO A 126 2.37 -16.80 14.00
C PRO A 126 3.75 -17.09 14.57
N ALA A 127 4.21 -16.23 15.49
CA ALA A 127 5.33 -16.58 16.35
C ALA A 127 4.95 -17.94 16.95
N ALA A 128 5.79 -18.94 16.75
CA ALA A 128 5.54 -20.34 17.06
C ALA A 128 5.06 -20.58 18.52
N ASP A 129 5.16 -19.55 19.38
CA ASP A 129 4.91 -19.62 20.81
C ASP A 129 3.69 -18.81 21.29
N LEU A 130 2.93 -18.14 20.41
CA LEU A 130 1.74 -17.39 20.85
C LEU A 130 0.49 -18.29 20.91
N PRO A 131 -0.31 -18.22 21.99
CA PRO A 131 -1.63 -18.83 22.04
C PRO A 131 -2.53 -18.36 20.89
N LEU A 132 -3.32 -19.27 20.31
CA LEU A 132 -4.18 -19.01 19.15
C LEU A 132 -5.16 -17.85 19.36
N ASP A 133 -5.70 -17.69 20.56
CA ASP A 133 -6.59 -16.59 20.94
C ASP A 133 -5.88 -15.23 20.84
N GLN A 134 -4.60 -15.15 21.22
CA GLN A 134 -3.80 -13.93 21.06
C GLN A 134 -3.49 -13.64 19.59
N ILE A 135 -3.19 -14.67 18.79
CA ILE A 135 -2.99 -14.53 17.35
C ILE A 135 -4.25 -13.98 16.68
N LYS A 136 -5.42 -14.55 17.02
CA LYS A 136 -6.73 -14.09 16.55
C LYS A 136 -7.03 -12.65 16.96
N ALA A 137 -6.80 -12.29 18.22
CA ALA A 137 -7.05 -10.93 18.70
C ALA A 137 -6.19 -9.88 17.97
N ARG A 138 -4.92 -10.19 17.70
CA ARG A 138 -4.05 -9.33 16.88
C ARG A 138 -4.60 -9.16 15.46
N TRP A 139 -5.08 -10.25 14.86
CA TRP A 139 -5.68 -10.24 13.53
C TRP A 139 -6.97 -9.41 13.47
N GLU A 140 -7.88 -9.54 14.44
CA GLU A 140 -9.11 -8.72 14.45
C GLU A 140 -8.80 -7.21 14.57
N ASN A 141 -7.79 -6.83 15.37
CA ASN A 141 -7.36 -5.44 15.45
C ASN A 141 -6.83 -4.88 14.11
N ASN A 142 -6.22 -5.74 13.28
CA ASN A 142 -5.72 -5.36 11.96
C ASN A 142 -6.87 -5.06 10.99
N PHE A 143 -7.93 -5.90 10.98
CA PHE A 143 -9.12 -5.65 10.15
C PHE A 143 -9.95 -4.46 10.63
N ALA A 144 -10.03 -4.22 11.93
CA ALA A 144 -10.78 -3.10 12.50
C ALA A 144 -10.31 -1.74 11.99
N LYS A 145 -9.07 -1.64 11.49
CA LYS A 145 -8.46 -0.40 11.00
C LYS A 145 -8.57 -0.20 9.49
N MET A 146 -9.15 -1.15 8.75
CA MET A 146 -9.16 -1.10 7.29
C MET A 146 -9.80 0.18 6.73
N GLU A 147 -10.93 0.61 7.30
CA GLU A 147 -11.66 1.80 6.86
C GLU A 147 -10.77 3.06 7.00
N GLN A 148 -10.10 3.19 8.15
CA GLN A 148 -9.19 4.29 8.42
C GLN A 148 -7.96 4.24 7.50
N ASN A 149 -7.38 3.06 7.28
CA ASN A 149 -6.21 2.88 6.43
C ASN A 149 -6.52 3.25 4.98
N ALA A 150 -7.63 2.75 4.45
CA ALA A 150 -8.12 3.07 3.11
C ALA A 150 -8.35 4.57 2.94
N PHE A 151 -8.98 5.23 3.92
CA PHE A 151 -9.19 6.67 3.89
C PHE A 151 -7.87 7.45 3.87
N ILE A 152 -6.88 7.02 4.66
CA ILE A 152 -5.55 7.62 4.67
C ILE A 152 -4.88 7.53 3.29
N TYR A 153 -4.90 6.36 2.64
CA TYR A 153 -4.36 6.21 1.29
C TYR A 153 -5.04 7.16 0.29
N LEU A 154 -6.36 7.28 0.37
CA LEU A 154 -7.09 8.23 -0.47
C LEU A 154 -6.60 9.67 -0.24
N MET A 155 -6.37 10.08 1.01
CA MET A 155 -5.89 11.42 1.36
C MET A 155 -4.42 11.68 0.96
N GLN A 156 -3.66 10.62 0.73
CA GLN A 156 -2.32 10.62 0.14
C GLN A 156 -2.36 10.60 -1.39
N GLY A 157 -3.54 10.66 -2.00
CA GLY A 157 -3.71 10.70 -3.45
C GLY A 157 -3.75 9.33 -4.13
N VAL A 158 -3.75 8.23 -3.37
CA VAL A 158 -3.96 6.88 -3.92
C VAL A 158 -5.45 6.67 -4.13
N THR A 159 -5.89 6.76 -5.38
CA THR A 159 -7.31 6.61 -5.74
C THR A 159 -7.66 5.18 -6.12
N THR A 160 -6.67 4.33 -6.44
CA THR A 160 -6.85 2.91 -6.77
C THR A 160 -5.76 2.06 -6.12
N ILE A 161 -6.13 0.87 -5.66
CA ILE A 161 -5.18 -0.13 -5.15
C ILE A 161 -5.42 -1.50 -5.78
N ARG A 162 -4.35 -2.24 -6.07
CA ARG A 162 -4.38 -3.71 -6.14
C ARG A 162 -4.17 -4.25 -4.75
N GLN A 163 -5.24 -4.78 -4.18
CA GLN A 163 -5.24 -5.47 -2.91
C GLN A 163 -4.85 -6.93 -3.17
N THR A 164 -3.59 -7.27 -2.91
CA THR A 164 -2.99 -8.51 -3.42
C THR A 164 -3.04 -9.68 -2.44
N SER A 165 -3.29 -9.43 -1.16
CA SER A 165 -3.44 -10.49 -0.16
C SER A 165 -4.55 -10.19 0.85
N GLY A 166 -4.95 -11.22 1.60
CA GLY A 166 -5.91 -11.13 2.69
C GLY A 166 -7.15 -11.99 2.46
N PRO A 167 -7.86 -12.39 3.54
CA PRO A 167 -9.06 -13.21 3.43
C PRO A 167 -10.14 -12.44 2.67
N TRP A 168 -10.54 -12.95 1.51
CA TRP A 168 -11.46 -12.26 0.62
C TRP A 168 -12.83 -12.03 1.27
N GLN A 169 -13.26 -12.90 2.20
CA GLN A 169 -14.51 -12.78 2.95
C GLN A 169 -14.57 -11.50 3.81
N ARG A 170 -13.40 -10.97 4.22
CA ARG A 170 -13.30 -9.71 4.98
C ARG A 170 -13.09 -8.51 4.06
N LEU A 171 -12.35 -8.70 2.96
CA LEU A 171 -12.01 -7.63 2.01
C LEU A 171 -13.16 -7.28 1.06
N LEU A 172 -13.95 -8.26 0.62
CA LEU A 172 -15.04 -8.04 -0.32
C LEU A 172 -16.15 -7.13 0.24
N PRO A 173 -16.64 -7.31 1.48
CA PRO A 173 -17.58 -6.36 2.07
C PRO A 173 -17.00 -4.94 2.13
N MET A 174 -15.73 -4.81 2.46
CA MET A 174 -15.04 -3.51 2.52
C MET A 174 -14.98 -2.83 1.15
N LYS A 175 -14.59 -3.58 0.10
CA LYS A 175 -14.64 -3.12 -1.29
C LYS A 175 -16.04 -2.62 -1.66
N LYS A 176 -17.09 -3.37 -1.32
CA LYS A 176 -18.49 -3.00 -1.64
C LYS A 176 -18.90 -1.67 -0.99
N LYS A 177 -18.46 -1.40 0.24
CA LYS A 177 -18.69 -0.11 0.91
C LYS A 177 -17.98 1.06 0.18
N PHE A 178 -16.77 0.84 -0.33
CA PHE A 178 -16.06 1.87 -1.11
C PHE A 178 -16.67 2.09 -2.49
N ASP A 179 -17.11 1.01 -3.15
CA ASP A 179 -17.70 1.08 -4.49
C ASP A 179 -19.10 1.71 -4.47
N SER A 180 -19.88 1.52 -3.40
CA SER A 180 -21.18 2.16 -3.19
C SER A 180 -21.09 3.62 -2.76
N GLY A 181 -19.92 4.05 -2.25
CA GLY A 181 -19.73 5.35 -1.64
C GLY A 181 -20.22 5.46 -0.19
N GLU A 182 -20.57 4.33 0.46
CA GLU A 182 -20.86 4.28 1.90
C GLU A 182 -19.66 4.76 2.72
N LEU A 183 -18.45 4.40 2.28
CA LEU A 183 -17.19 4.84 2.88
C LEU A 183 -16.30 5.51 1.84
N ALA A 184 -15.60 6.55 2.27
CA ALA A 184 -14.52 7.17 1.50
C ALA A 184 -13.26 6.27 1.55
N GLY A 185 -12.76 5.90 0.37
CA GLY A 185 -11.54 5.11 0.19
C GLY A 185 -11.16 4.98 -1.28
N PRO A 186 -9.99 4.39 -1.60
CA PRO A 186 -9.61 4.08 -2.98
C PRO A 186 -10.56 3.08 -3.62
N ARG A 187 -10.50 2.98 -4.95
CA ARG A 187 -11.04 1.86 -5.71
C ARG A 187 -10.19 0.63 -5.39
N VAL A 188 -10.81 -0.41 -4.87
CA VAL A 188 -10.11 -1.64 -4.49
C VAL A 188 -10.25 -2.66 -5.60
N MET A 189 -9.15 -3.04 -6.22
CA MET A 189 -9.06 -4.15 -7.15
C MET A 189 -8.62 -5.37 -6.35
N LEU A 190 -9.48 -6.39 -6.22
CA LEU A 190 -9.16 -7.58 -5.45
C LEU A 190 -8.49 -8.62 -6.33
N GLY A 191 -7.36 -9.14 -5.88
CA GLY A 191 -6.70 -10.32 -6.45
C GLY A 191 -7.32 -11.64 -5.99
N GLY A 192 -8.24 -11.54 -5.02
CA GLY A 192 -8.56 -12.62 -4.10
C GLY A 192 -7.50 -12.73 -3.02
N THR A 193 -7.43 -13.92 -2.42
CA THR A 193 -6.33 -14.35 -1.55
C THR A 193 -5.12 -14.76 -2.38
N LEU A 194 -3.96 -14.90 -1.74
CA LEU A 194 -2.79 -15.57 -2.33
C LEU A 194 -3.10 -17.05 -2.62
N LEU A 195 -3.19 -17.43 -3.88
CA LEU A 195 -3.51 -18.79 -4.34
C LEU A 195 -2.28 -19.70 -4.17
N MET A 196 -2.39 -20.72 -3.33
CA MET A 196 -1.31 -21.64 -2.98
C MET A 196 -1.67 -23.09 -3.29
N SER A 197 -0.68 -23.90 -3.63
CA SER A 197 -0.84 -25.35 -3.68
C SER A 197 -0.84 -25.94 -2.26
N PRO A 198 -1.45 -27.13 -2.04
CA PRO A 198 -1.37 -27.83 -0.76
C PRO A 198 0.07 -28.14 -0.35
N GLN A 199 0.94 -28.43 -1.31
CA GLN A 199 2.36 -28.73 -1.07
C GLN A 199 3.10 -27.50 -0.56
N HIS A 200 2.97 -26.36 -1.24
CA HIS A 200 3.56 -25.11 -0.78
C HIS A 200 2.99 -24.68 0.58
N PHE A 201 1.69 -24.86 0.83
CA PHE A 201 1.14 -24.57 2.16
C PHE A 201 1.77 -25.44 3.25
N ASN A 202 2.00 -26.73 3.01
CA ASN A 202 2.65 -27.61 3.98
C ASN A 202 4.10 -27.18 4.25
N GLU A 203 4.83 -26.74 3.22
CA GLU A 203 6.19 -26.18 3.37
C GLU A 203 6.15 -24.90 4.21
N TYR A 204 5.25 -23.98 3.91
CA TYR A 204 5.07 -22.75 4.68
C TYR A 204 4.80 -23.05 6.16
N ILE A 205 3.90 -24.01 6.45
CA ILE A 205 3.58 -24.42 7.83
C ILE A 205 4.77 -25.05 8.54
N HIS A 206 5.54 -25.88 7.84
CA HIS A 206 6.76 -26.50 8.35
C HIS A 206 7.82 -25.43 8.66
N ASP A 207 8.14 -24.60 7.67
CA ASP A 207 9.21 -23.61 7.75
C ASP A 207 8.89 -22.53 8.77
N SER A 208 7.63 -22.09 8.84
CA SER A 208 7.20 -21.12 9.83
C SER A 208 6.99 -21.71 11.23
N GLN A 209 7.20 -23.03 11.41
CA GLN A 209 6.90 -23.78 12.64
C GLN A 209 5.51 -23.47 13.20
N THR A 210 4.50 -23.39 12.32
CA THR A 210 3.16 -23.00 12.76
C THR A 210 2.60 -24.04 13.75
N PRO A 211 2.09 -23.63 14.93
CA PRO A 211 1.47 -24.54 15.87
C PRO A 211 0.30 -25.30 15.25
N ALA A 212 0.24 -26.63 15.44
CA ALA A 212 -0.81 -27.47 14.86
C ALA A 212 -2.26 -26.95 15.09
N PRO A 213 -2.64 -26.43 16.28
CA PRO A 213 -3.97 -25.85 16.50
C PRO A 213 -4.28 -24.62 15.64
N THR A 214 -3.25 -23.91 15.15
CA THR A 214 -3.35 -22.67 14.38
C THR A 214 -3.57 -22.94 12.89
N VAL A 215 -3.13 -24.10 12.39
CA VAL A 215 -3.18 -24.44 10.95
C VAL A 215 -4.60 -24.37 10.36
N PRO A 216 -5.66 -24.94 10.97
CA PRO A 216 -7.02 -24.85 10.42
C PRO A 216 -7.54 -23.41 10.36
N TRP A 217 -7.15 -22.58 11.32
CA TRP A 217 -7.53 -21.16 11.33
C TRP A 217 -6.80 -20.40 10.22
N LEU A 218 -5.48 -20.61 10.05
CA LEU A 218 -4.72 -19.99 8.96
C LEU A 218 -5.29 -20.34 7.60
N ARG A 219 -5.67 -21.60 7.43
CA ARG A 219 -6.21 -22.10 6.18
C ARG A 219 -7.51 -21.40 5.74
N ASN A 220 -8.32 -20.96 6.70
CA ASN A 220 -9.66 -20.44 6.44
C ASN A 220 -9.77 -18.92 6.53
N GLU A 221 -8.98 -18.30 7.41
CA GLU A 221 -9.14 -16.88 7.79
C GLU A 221 -7.90 -16.02 7.49
N PHE A 222 -6.82 -16.61 6.94
CA PHE A 222 -5.59 -15.87 6.67
C PHE A 222 -5.51 -15.37 5.22
N ALA A 223 -4.36 -14.79 4.85
CA ALA A 223 -4.12 -14.15 3.57
C ALA A 223 -4.07 -15.08 2.34
N TYR A 224 -4.08 -16.40 2.54
CA TYR A 224 -3.87 -17.41 1.49
C TYR A 224 -5.13 -18.26 1.26
N SER A 225 -5.35 -18.70 0.01
CA SER A 225 -6.27 -19.80 -0.31
C SER A 225 -5.49 -21.00 -0.85
N VAL A 226 -5.60 -22.11 -0.13
CA VAL A 226 -5.00 -23.38 -0.50
C VAL A 226 -5.95 -24.12 -1.44
N LEU A 227 -5.56 -24.30 -2.70
CA LEU A 227 -6.38 -24.94 -3.73
C LEU A 227 -6.17 -26.46 -3.71
N GLU A 228 -7.01 -27.18 -2.98
CA GLU A 228 -7.01 -28.66 -2.97
C GLU A 228 -7.47 -29.22 -4.31
N ASN A 229 -8.48 -28.59 -4.90
CA ASN A 229 -8.96 -28.89 -6.23
C ASN A 229 -9.09 -27.60 -7.03
N VAL A 230 -8.19 -27.43 -8.01
CA VAL A 230 -8.13 -26.22 -8.84
C VAL A 230 -9.48 -25.86 -9.48
N GLU A 231 -10.23 -26.83 -10.01
CA GLU A 231 -11.51 -26.53 -10.67
C GLU A 231 -12.56 -26.01 -9.68
N ARG A 232 -12.73 -26.73 -8.58
CA ARG A 232 -13.77 -26.44 -7.59
C ARG A 232 -13.45 -25.16 -6.83
N ASP A 233 -12.20 -25.02 -6.39
CA ASP A 233 -11.81 -23.97 -5.45
C ASP A 233 -11.65 -22.61 -6.13
N MET A 234 -11.32 -22.59 -7.44
CA MET A 234 -11.25 -21.35 -8.22
C MET A 234 -12.60 -20.69 -8.47
N ALA A 235 -13.71 -21.44 -8.39
CA ALA A 235 -15.06 -20.92 -8.60
C ALA A 235 -15.39 -19.71 -7.68
N ALA A 236 -14.79 -19.65 -6.48
CA ALA A 236 -14.96 -18.55 -5.55
C ALA A 236 -14.42 -17.20 -6.07
N PHE A 237 -13.51 -17.23 -7.05
CA PHE A 237 -12.77 -16.06 -7.54
C PHE A 237 -13.13 -15.65 -8.98
N GLU A 238 -14.15 -16.26 -9.58
CA GLU A 238 -14.50 -16.03 -10.99
C GLU A 238 -15.33 -14.75 -11.21
N SER A 239 -16.02 -14.25 -10.18
CA SER A 239 -16.88 -13.07 -10.31
C SER A 239 -16.09 -11.80 -10.66
N GLU A 240 -16.77 -10.77 -11.17
CA GLU A 240 -16.17 -9.47 -11.51
C GLU A 240 -15.60 -8.71 -10.30
N ASP A 241 -15.95 -9.11 -9.08
CA ASP A 241 -15.42 -8.53 -7.85
C ASP A 241 -13.89 -8.75 -7.71
N PHE A 242 -13.38 -9.81 -8.34
CA PHE A 242 -11.97 -10.17 -8.38
C PHE A 242 -11.39 -9.80 -9.75
N ALA A 243 -10.46 -8.85 -9.82
CA ALA A 243 -9.97 -8.32 -11.10
C ALA A 243 -8.71 -9.04 -11.61
N PHE A 244 -7.97 -9.69 -10.72
CA PHE A 244 -6.78 -10.47 -11.03
C PHE A 244 -6.71 -11.67 -10.09
N TRP A 245 -5.82 -12.61 -10.37
CA TRP A 245 -5.53 -13.76 -9.51
C TRP A 245 -4.06 -13.78 -9.16
N LYS A 246 -3.74 -13.85 -7.86
CA LYS A 246 -2.35 -13.88 -7.40
C LYS A 246 -1.92 -15.29 -7.02
N LEU A 247 -1.00 -15.85 -7.79
CA LEU A 247 -0.30 -17.09 -7.50
C LEU A 247 0.81 -16.82 -6.48
N TYR A 248 0.87 -17.64 -5.43
CA TYR A 248 1.97 -17.61 -4.48
C TYR A 248 2.85 -18.84 -4.67
N MET A 249 3.99 -18.63 -5.32
CA MET A 249 4.93 -19.70 -5.66
C MET A 249 5.88 -19.97 -4.50
N SER A 250 6.31 -21.22 -4.32
CA SER A 250 7.22 -21.63 -3.26
C SER A 250 8.54 -20.84 -3.30
N ASP A 251 9.02 -20.47 -2.11
CA ASP A 251 10.34 -19.88 -1.93
C ASP A 251 11.47 -20.90 -2.14
N ALA A 252 11.16 -22.20 -2.08
CA ALA A 252 12.11 -23.26 -2.39
C ALA A 252 12.32 -23.40 -3.91
N ILE A 253 13.50 -23.89 -4.30
CA ILE A 253 13.77 -24.25 -5.70
C ILE A 253 12.77 -25.33 -6.13
N TYR A 254 12.03 -25.06 -7.20
CA TYR A 254 11.00 -25.98 -7.69
C TYR A 254 11.59 -27.35 -8.08
N ASP A 255 11.14 -28.41 -7.40
CA ASP A 255 11.62 -29.78 -7.59
C ASP A 255 10.64 -30.67 -8.37
N GLY A 256 9.51 -30.10 -8.80
CA GLY A 256 8.43 -30.83 -9.48
C GLY A 256 7.27 -31.24 -8.57
N LYS A 257 7.42 -31.12 -7.24
CA LYS A 257 6.45 -31.61 -6.26
C LYS A 257 6.12 -30.61 -5.16
N ASN A 258 7.01 -29.66 -4.88
CA ASN A 258 6.82 -28.66 -3.83
C ASN A 258 5.73 -27.61 -4.12
N ASP A 259 5.23 -27.52 -5.35
CA ASP A 259 4.24 -26.53 -5.73
C ASP A 259 3.26 -27.04 -6.80
N PHE A 260 2.35 -26.17 -7.29
CA PHE A 260 1.45 -26.46 -8.41
C PHE A 260 2.24 -27.10 -9.55
N SER A 261 1.72 -28.20 -10.10
CA SER A 261 2.25 -28.77 -11.35
C SER A 261 2.06 -27.81 -12.52
N ASP A 262 2.87 -27.96 -13.57
CA ASP A 262 2.71 -27.17 -14.81
C ASP A 262 1.30 -27.33 -15.42
N LYS A 263 0.66 -28.50 -15.25
CA LYS A 263 -0.73 -28.73 -15.67
C LYS A 263 -1.73 -27.89 -14.88
N GLN A 264 -1.56 -27.81 -13.57
CA GLN A 264 -2.42 -26.98 -12.70
C GLN A 264 -2.23 -25.50 -13.00
N LEU A 265 -0.98 -25.03 -13.16
CA LEU A 265 -0.71 -23.64 -13.52
C LEU A 265 -1.35 -23.25 -14.86
N ARG A 266 -1.18 -24.07 -15.92
CA ARG A 266 -1.87 -23.81 -17.21
C ARG A 266 -3.37 -23.68 -17.01
N ARG A 267 -3.97 -24.59 -16.24
CA ARG A 267 -5.41 -24.57 -16.01
C ARG A 267 -5.89 -23.30 -15.29
N ILE A 268 -5.18 -22.87 -14.25
CA ILE A 268 -5.49 -21.63 -13.52
C ILE A 268 -5.35 -20.42 -14.47
N ILE A 269 -4.24 -20.34 -15.18
CA ILE A 269 -3.91 -19.20 -16.05
C ILE A 269 -4.90 -19.09 -17.21
N ASP A 270 -5.12 -20.18 -17.95
CA ASP A 270 -6.05 -20.21 -19.07
C ASP A 270 -7.46 -19.82 -18.62
N ARG A 271 -7.91 -20.32 -17.46
CA ARG A 271 -9.23 -19.96 -16.92
C ARG A 271 -9.31 -18.49 -16.53
N GLY A 272 -8.27 -17.94 -15.90
CA GLY A 272 -8.23 -16.53 -15.49
C GLY A 272 -8.29 -15.61 -16.70
N HIS A 273 -7.50 -15.90 -17.74
CA HIS A 273 -7.52 -15.16 -18.99
C HIS A 273 -8.86 -15.26 -19.74
N GLN A 274 -9.49 -16.43 -19.77
CA GLN A 274 -10.85 -16.60 -20.32
C GLN A 274 -11.89 -15.72 -19.62
N LEU A 275 -11.69 -15.45 -18.32
CA LEU A 275 -12.54 -14.57 -17.51
C LEU A 275 -12.06 -13.12 -17.50
N GLY A 276 -11.08 -12.77 -18.33
CA GLY A 276 -10.52 -11.41 -18.43
C GLY A 276 -9.65 -10.98 -17.25
N LYS A 277 -9.29 -11.90 -16.34
CA LYS A 277 -8.42 -11.60 -15.19
C LYS A 277 -6.98 -11.40 -15.65
N SER A 278 -6.21 -10.60 -14.91
CA SER A 278 -4.75 -10.63 -14.96
C SER A 278 -4.21 -11.72 -14.02
N ILE A 279 -3.11 -12.35 -14.38
CA ILE A 279 -2.40 -13.33 -13.56
C ILE A 279 -1.17 -12.67 -12.95
N ASP A 280 -1.20 -12.57 -11.64
CA ASP A 280 -0.12 -12.07 -10.81
C ASP A 280 0.66 -13.20 -10.15
N VAL A 281 1.97 -13.02 -10.01
CA VAL A 281 2.84 -14.05 -9.45
C VAL A 281 3.72 -13.45 -8.37
N HIS A 282 3.54 -13.88 -7.13
CA HIS A 282 4.59 -13.78 -6.14
C HIS A 282 5.68 -14.80 -6.50
N THR A 283 6.85 -14.31 -6.90
CA THR A 283 7.95 -15.17 -7.31
C THR A 283 8.85 -15.54 -6.13
N GLY A 284 9.25 -16.81 -6.06
CA GLY A 284 10.31 -17.24 -5.16
C GLY A 284 11.67 -16.63 -5.50
N PRO A 285 12.63 -16.67 -4.56
CA PRO A 285 13.87 -15.89 -4.58
C PRO A 285 14.98 -16.47 -5.49
N HIS A 286 14.63 -17.28 -6.49
CA HIS A 286 15.61 -18.05 -7.27
C HIS A 286 15.39 -17.92 -8.79
N ASN A 287 16.48 -17.87 -9.54
CA ASN A 287 16.47 -17.89 -11.01
C ASN A 287 15.69 -19.09 -11.55
N ALA A 288 15.78 -20.26 -10.91
CA ALA A 288 15.08 -21.47 -11.34
C ALA A 288 13.55 -21.30 -11.31
N GLY A 289 13.02 -20.74 -10.22
CA GLY A 289 11.58 -20.48 -10.05
C GLY A 289 11.08 -19.42 -11.04
N MET A 290 11.79 -18.30 -11.15
CA MET A 290 11.44 -17.26 -12.13
C MET A 290 11.57 -17.75 -13.58
N ARG A 291 12.60 -18.53 -13.93
CA ARG A 291 12.74 -19.12 -15.26
C ARG A 291 11.63 -20.11 -15.58
N ARG A 292 11.17 -20.88 -14.59
CA ARG A 292 10.02 -21.78 -14.76
C ARG A 292 8.77 -20.99 -15.17
N MET A 293 8.53 -19.84 -14.54
CA MET A 293 7.33 -19.05 -14.81
C MET A 293 7.29 -18.44 -16.23
N LEU A 294 8.45 -18.32 -16.90
CA LEU A 294 8.52 -17.97 -18.33
C LEU A 294 7.85 -18.99 -19.27
N LYS A 295 7.48 -20.19 -18.80
CA LYS A 295 6.70 -21.16 -19.59
C LYS A 295 5.22 -20.78 -19.71
N PHE A 296 4.74 -19.86 -18.88
CA PHE A 296 3.33 -19.48 -18.79
C PHE A 296 3.12 -18.02 -19.20
N ASP A 297 1.87 -17.68 -19.47
CA ASP A 297 1.45 -16.33 -19.84
C ASP A 297 0.98 -15.61 -18.57
N VAL A 298 1.92 -14.99 -17.87
CA VAL A 298 1.67 -14.25 -16.62
C VAL A 298 1.72 -12.76 -16.94
N ASP A 299 0.87 -11.96 -16.31
CA ASP A 299 0.72 -10.54 -16.61
C ASP A 299 1.62 -9.68 -15.71
N THR A 300 1.80 -10.08 -14.45
CA THR A 300 2.55 -9.31 -13.45
C THR A 300 3.44 -10.18 -12.54
N LEU A 301 4.56 -9.61 -12.10
CA LEU A 301 5.50 -10.21 -11.14
C LEU A 301 5.63 -9.36 -9.89
N GLU A 302 5.50 -10.01 -8.75
CA GLU A 302 5.68 -9.44 -7.41
C GLU A 302 6.89 -10.09 -6.76
N HIS A 303 7.59 -9.31 -5.95
CA HIS A 303 8.83 -9.71 -5.27
C HIS A 303 9.97 -10.19 -6.19
N PRO A 304 10.14 -9.66 -7.42
CA PRO A 304 11.21 -10.09 -8.33
C PRO A 304 12.61 -9.72 -7.81
N PHE A 305 12.68 -8.81 -6.83
CA PHE A 305 13.90 -8.33 -6.20
C PHE A 305 14.11 -8.89 -4.78
N TYR A 306 13.37 -9.94 -4.40
CA TYR A 306 13.68 -10.74 -3.22
C TYR A 306 14.74 -11.84 -3.40
N PRO A 307 15.50 -11.97 -4.51
CA PRO A 307 16.21 -13.20 -4.74
C PRO A 307 17.41 -13.36 -3.81
N SER A 308 17.67 -14.61 -3.46
CA SER A 308 18.87 -15.04 -2.73
C SER A 308 20.13 -14.96 -3.60
N GLU A 309 19.98 -14.54 -4.86
CA GLU A 309 21.03 -14.49 -5.86
C GLU A 309 20.76 -13.39 -6.90
N ILE A 310 21.80 -13.09 -7.68
CA ILE A 310 21.72 -12.15 -8.78
C ILE A 310 20.90 -12.79 -9.94
N MET A 311 19.88 -12.09 -10.43
CA MET A 311 18.99 -12.56 -11.49
C MET A 311 19.74 -12.64 -12.81
N SER A 312 19.57 -13.71 -13.57
CA SER A 312 20.28 -13.92 -14.84
C SER A 312 19.64 -13.11 -15.98
N ASP A 313 20.46 -12.70 -16.96
CA ASP A 313 19.99 -11.88 -18.08
C ASP A 313 18.89 -12.58 -18.89
N ASP A 314 18.98 -13.90 -19.08
CA ASP A 314 17.96 -14.67 -19.80
C ASP A 314 16.59 -14.62 -19.11
N VAL A 315 16.57 -14.55 -17.78
CA VAL A 315 15.33 -14.42 -17.01
C VAL A 315 14.75 -13.01 -17.17
N ILE A 316 15.58 -11.97 -16.97
CA ILE A 316 15.16 -10.56 -17.10
C ILE A 316 14.63 -10.30 -18.51
N GLU A 317 15.41 -10.63 -19.53
CA GLU A 317 15.03 -10.48 -20.93
C GLU A 317 13.80 -11.31 -21.28
N GLY A 318 13.63 -12.49 -20.67
CA GLY A 318 12.43 -13.30 -20.83
C GLY A 318 11.15 -12.55 -20.46
N TYR A 319 11.16 -11.87 -19.30
CA TYR A 319 10.02 -11.09 -18.83
C TYR A 319 9.81 -9.80 -19.62
N VAL A 320 10.90 -9.13 -20.00
CA VAL A 320 10.83 -7.95 -20.88
C VAL A 320 10.22 -8.33 -22.23
N ARG A 321 10.69 -9.41 -22.87
CA ARG A 321 10.15 -9.89 -24.16
C ARG A 321 8.68 -10.28 -24.08
N LYS A 322 8.25 -10.81 -22.93
CA LYS A 322 6.84 -11.15 -22.66
C LYS A 322 5.98 -9.96 -22.24
N ASN A 323 6.57 -8.77 -22.10
CA ASN A 323 5.86 -7.56 -21.69
C ASN A 323 5.15 -7.72 -20.32
N VAL A 324 5.78 -8.46 -19.41
CA VAL A 324 5.26 -8.67 -18.05
C VAL A 324 5.58 -7.46 -17.20
N PHE A 325 4.59 -6.97 -16.43
CA PHE A 325 4.82 -5.86 -15.51
C PHE A 325 5.52 -6.32 -14.23
N VAL A 326 6.48 -5.54 -13.78
CA VAL A 326 7.38 -5.88 -12.66
C VAL A 326 7.12 -4.91 -11.51
N ALA A 327 6.76 -5.45 -10.35
CA ALA A 327 6.51 -4.66 -9.15
C ALA A 327 7.79 -4.07 -8.58
N SER A 328 7.75 -2.81 -8.16
CA SER A 328 8.89 -2.15 -7.51
C SER A 328 9.22 -2.74 -6.13
N LEU A 329 8.25 -2.77 -5.20
CA LEU A 329 8.34 -3.33 -3.82
C LEU A 329 9.63 -2.99 -3.05
N LEU A 330 10.26 -1.85 -3.35
CA LEU A 330 11.56 -1.46 -2.83
C LEU A 330 11.50 -1.10 -1.35
N THR A 331 10.37 -0.56 -0.91
CA THR A 331 10.18 -0.19 0.49
C THR A 331 10.34 -1.40 1.41
N VAL A 332 9.92 -2.59 0.97
CA VAL A 332 9.93 -3.79 1.81
C VAL A 332 11.31 -4.43 1.92
N MET A 333 12.15 -4.36 0.88
CA MET A 333 13.47 -5.02 0.88
C MET A 333 14.65 -4.07 1.00
N VAL A 334 14.63 -2.96 0.27
CA VAL A 334 15.75 -2.02 0.26
C VAL A 334 15.57 -1.02 1.39
N ALA A 335 14.42 -0.33 1.42
CA ALA A 335 14.20 0.69 2.43
C ALA A 335 14.11 0.07 3.83
N ASN A 336 13.32 -0.99 4.06
CA ASN A 336 13.27 -1.63 5.39
C ASN A 336 14.63 -2.13 5.86
N ALA A 337 15.46 -2.70 4.97
CA ALA A 337 16.81 -3.07 5.32
C ALA A 337 17.63 -1.84 5.73
N GLU A 338 17.69 -0.77 4.91
CA GLU A 338 18.40 0.48 5.23
C GLU A 338 17.93 1.08 6.57
N ARG A 339 16.61 1.12 6.76
CA ARG A 339 15.93 1.66 7.94
C ARG A 339 16.22 0.87 9.20
N SER A 340 16.31 -0.46 9.10
CA SER A 340 16.68 -1.32 10.23
C SER A 340 18.10 -1.08 10.73
N THR A 341 18.88 -0.23 10.05
CA THR A 341 20.28 0.08 10.37
C THR A 341 20.53 1.52 10.83
N ASP A 342 19.51 2.39 10.77
CA ASP A 342 19.61 3.81 11.13
C ASP A 342 18.96 4.08 12.51
N PRO A 343 19.77 4.25 13.57
CA PRO A 343 19.24 4.52 14.91
C PRO A 343 18.66 5.93 15.07
N HIS A 344 18.94 6.84 14.13
CA HIS A 344 18.43 8.23 14.16
C HIS A 344 17.10 8.38 13.42
N ARG A 345 16.60 7.30 12.79
CA ARG A 345 15.32 7.29 12.08
C ARG A 345 14.11 7.53 13.00
N PHE A 346 14.27 7.37 14.31
CA PHE A 346 13.20 7.66 15.25
C PHE A 346 13.34 9.11 15.76
N ASP A 347 12.57 10.03 15.19
CA ASP A 347 12.17 11.25 15.89
C ASP A 347 11.36 10.87 17.16
N GLU A 348 12.07 10.75 18.28
CA GLU A 348 11.51 10.39 19.57
C GLU A 348 10.45 11.39 20.05
N ALA A 349 10.53 12.66 19.64
CA ALA A 349 9.59 13.70 20.02
C ALA A 349 8.22 13.48 19.36
N LEU A 350 8.19 13.14 18.07
CA LEU A 350 6.95 12.81 17.36
C LEU A 350 6.25 11.59 17.96
N TYR A 351 7.00 10.57 18.39
CA TYR A 351 6.44 9.35 18.97
C TYR A 351 5.98 9.52 20.41
N PHE A 352 6.72 10.26 21.24
CA PHE A 352 6.32 10.57 22.61
C PHE A 352 4.94 11.25 22.67
N MET A 353 4.62 12.07 21.66
CA MET A 353 3.34 12.78 21.57
C MET A 353 2.20 11.97 20.94
N SER A 354 2.49 10.89 20.22
CA SER A 354 1.51 10.16 19.40
C SER A 354 1.27 8.70 19.81
N LEU A 355 2.12 8.12 20.68
CA LEU A 355 2.03 6.73 21.10
C LEU A 355 1.59 6.59 22.55
N ARG A 356 0.95 5.46 22.87
CA ARG A 356 0.78 5.05 24.26
C ARG A 356 2.13 4.62 24.88
N PRO A 357 2.28 4.67 26.22
CA PRO A 357 3.53 4.28 26.87
C PRO A 357 4.02 2.85 26.54
N ASP A 358 3.12 1.91 26.30
CA ASP A 358 3.44 0.54 25.87
C ASP A 358 4.02 0.50 24.45
N GLU A 359 3.45 1.26 23.53
CA GLU A 359 3.92 1.37 22.14
C GLU A 359 5.29 2.07 22.07
N TYR A 360 5.49 3.10 22.88
CA TYR A 360 6.78 3.77 23.00
C TYR A 360 7.88 2.84 23.53
N ARG A 361 7.58 2.00 24.52
CA ARG A 361 8.53 1.01 25.05
C ARG A 361 8.93 -0.03 24.00
N LEU A 362 7.96 -0.50 23.20
CA LEU A 362 8.23 -1.42 22.09
C LEU A 362 9.14 -0.76 21.04
N LEU A 363 8.93 0.52 20.75
CA LEU A 363 9.77 1.29 19.82
C LEU A 363 11.22 1.42 20.32
N LEU A 364 11.42 1.70 21.61
CA LEU A 364 12.78 1.77 22.18
C LEU A 364 13.48 0.40 22.15
N GLN A 365 12.76 -0.68 22.45
CA GLN A 365 13.29 -2.03 22.31
C GLN A 365 13.67 -2.35 20.87
N TYR A 366 12.90 -1.87 19.89
CA TYR A 366 13.22 -1.99 18.47
C TYR A 366 14.55 -1.29 18.15
N ARG A 367 14.68 -0.02 18.53
CA ARG A 367 15.91 0.78 18.34
C ARG A 367 17.14 0.09 18.93
N ASP A 368 17.05 -0.37 20.17
CA ASP A 368 18.17 -0.98 20.89
C ASP A 368 18.62 -2.30 20.23
N LYS A 369 17.67 -3.10 19.72
CA LYS A 369 17.99 -4.33 18.95
C LYS A 369 18.71 -4.02 17.64
N MET A 370 18.33 -2.96 16.92
CA MET A 370 19.04 -2.54 15.71
C MET A 370 20.49 -2.16 16.01
N LEU A 371 20.70 -1.38 17.07
CA LEU A 371 22.04 -0.99 17.54
C LEU A 371 22.89 -2.22 17.88
N PHE A 372 22.30 -3.20 18.57
CA PHE A 372 22.96 -4.47 18.86
C PHE A 372 23.36 -5.21 17.57
N ASN A 373 22.45 -5.36 16.61
CA ASN A 373 22.69 -6.09 15.36
C ASN A 373 23.82 -5.43 14.55
N LYS A 374 23.87 -4.10 14.53
CA LYS A 374 24.94 -3.32 13.89
C LYS A 374 26.29 -3.52 14.57
N ALA A 375 26.32 -3.59 15.90
CA ALA A 375 27.54 -3.87 16.67
C ALA A 375 28.03 -5.31 16.55
N HIS A 376 27.14 -6.27 16.19
CA HIS A 376 27.44 -7.69 16.09
C HIS A 376 27.13 -8.25 14.68
N PRO A 377 27.77 -7.73 13.62
CA PRO A 377 27.27 -7.89 12.25
C PRO A 377 27.28 -9.33 11.71
N LYS A 378 28.06 -10.21 12.34
CA LYS A 378 28.23 -11.63 11.98
C LYS A 378 27.35 -12.57 12.80
N GLN A 379 26.78 -12.11 13.91
CA GLN A 379 25.91 -12.92 14.75
C GLN A 379 24.50 -12.95 14.15
N GLY A 380 23.73 -14.00 14.45
CA GLY A 380 22.29 -13.98 14.21
C GLY A 380 21.70 -12.75 14.89
N GLY A 381 20.99 -11.91 14.13
CA GLY A 381 20.48 -10.66 14.67
C GLY A 381 19.49 -10.92 15.80
N LEU A 382 19.51 -10.08 16.84
CA LEU A 382 18.43 -10.06 17.82
C LEU A 382 17.11 -9.84 17.07
N PRO A 383 16.11 -10.70 17.33
CA PRO A 383 14.84 -10.66 16.64
C PRO A 383 14.15 -9.39 17.07
N ILE A 384 13.84 -8.56 16.08
CA ILE A 384 13.19 -7.28 16.27
C ILE A 384 11.83 -7.46 16.99
N TYR A 385 11.19 -8.63 16.87
CA TYR A 385 9.81 -8.90 17.29
C TYR A 385 9.64 -10.09 18.24
N GLN A 386 10.33 -10.10 19.38
CA GLN A 386 9.95 -10.94 20.52
C GLN A 386 9.67 -10.07 21.75
N GLY A 387 8.48 -10.29 22.33
CA GLY A 387 8.22 -9.95 23.73
C GLY A 387 8.70 -11.11 24.60
N ASN A 388 9.43 -10.80 25.68
CA ASN A 388 9.79 -11.66 26.82
C ASN A 388 9.97 -13.17 26.54
N VAL A 389 10.90 -13.55 25.67
CA VAL A 389 11.40 -14.94 25.62
C VAL A 389 12.84 -14.98 26.12
N LYS A 390 13.17 -15.97 26.96
CA LYS A 390 14.51 -16.14 27.51
C LYS A 390 15.45 -16.69 26.42
N PRO A 391 16.74 -16.31 26.40
CA PRO A 391 17.72 -16.89 25.49
C PRO A 391 17.77 -18.42 25.67
N GLY A 392 17.59 -19.18 24.58
CA GLY A 392 17.77 -20.64 24.55
C GLY A 392 16.51 -21.50 24.38
N GLU A 393 15.31 -20.91 24.21
CA GLU A 393 14.04 -21.67 24.17
C GLU A 393 13.30 -21.70 22.81
N VAL A 394 13.82 -21.18 21.68
CA VAL A 394 13.02 -21.10 20.43
C VAL A 394 13.81 -21.38 19.15
N GLY A 395 13.18 -22.15 18.25
CA GLY A 395 13.67 -22.54 16.93
C GLY A 395 13.44 -21.52 15.81
N ASP A 396 14.13 -21.78 14.70
CA ASP A 396 14.25 -20.93 13.53
C ASP A 396 12.92 -20.64 12.83
N SER A 397 12.44 -19.39 12.91
CA SER A 397 11.88 -18.70 11.73
C SER A 397 11.45 -17.25 11.97
N PHE A 398 11.11 -16.82 13.19
CA PHE A 398 10.98 -15.38 13.54
C PHE A 398 11.27 -15.11 15.03
N GLY A 399 12.32 -15.77 15.54
CA GLY A 399 12.82 -15.68 16.91
C GLY A 399 14.30 -16.08 16.93
N LEU A 400 15.14 -15.31 17.64
CA LEU A 400 16.57 -15.48 17.92
C LEU A 400 17.57 -15.83 16.77
N SER A 401 17.13 -16.03 15.52
CA SER A 401 17.98 -16.46 14.40
C SER A 401 17.66 -15.79 13.06
N GLY A 402 17.24 -14.52 13.09
CA GLY A 402 17.17 -13.72 11.86
C GLY A 402 18.53 -13.69 11.13
N PRO A 403 18.55 -13.45 9.80
CA PRO A 403 19.81 -13.29 9.08
C PRO A 403 20.71 -12.29 9.80
N SER A 404 22.02 -12.56 9.81
CA SER A 404 22.98 -11.60 10.35
C SER A 404 22.82 -10.25 9.66
N TYR A 405 23.21 -9.18 10.33
CA TYR A 405 23.20 -7.84 9.74
C TYR A 405 23.94 -7.81 8.39
N GLU A 406 25.08 -8.50 8.30
CA GLU A 406 25.84 -8.66 7.06
C GLU A 406 25.02 -9.34 5.94
N LYS A 407 24.29 -10.42 6.26
CA LYS A 407 23.43 -11.12 5.30
C LYS A 407 22.23 -10.26 4.88
N LEU A 408 21.68 -9.45 5.77
CA LEU A 408 20.64 -8.46 5.43
C LEU A 408 21.16 -7.42 4.45
N MET A 409 22.35 -6.88 4.68
CA MET A 409 22.96 -5.89 3.79
C MET A 409 23.33 -6.49 2.43
N GLN A 410 23.81 -7.74 2.41
CA GLN A 410 24.09 -8.45 1.16
C GLN A 410 22.82 -8.67 0.34
N ARG A 411 21.73 -9.10 0.98
CA ARG A 411 20.42 -9.25 0.33
C ARG A 411 19.93 -7.93 -0.25
N ARG A 412 20.02 -6.85 0.53
CA ARG A 412 19.69 -5.49 0.06
C ARG A 412 20.46 -5.11 -1.21
N GLU A 413 21.77 -5.30 -1.24
CA GLU A 413 22.57 -4.95 -2.43
C GLU A 413 22.22 -5.83 -3.64
N THR A 414 21.93 -7.11 -3.40
CA THR A 414 21.42 -8.02 -4.43
C THR A 414 20.08 -7.52 -4.99
N SER A 415 19.14 -7.10 -4.13
CA SER A 415 17.86 -6.50 -4.54
C SER A 415 18.06 -5.22 -5.37
N ARG A 416 18.92 -4.31 -4.91
CA ARG A 416 19.24 -3.05 -5.62
C ARG A 416 19.82 -3.34 -7.01
N GLU A 417 20.79 -4.25 -7.08
CA GLU A 417 21.41 -4.61 -8.36
C GLU A 417 20.42 -5.27 -9.33
N ASN A 418 19.60 -6.19 -8.85
CA ASN A 418 18.59 -6.82 -9.71
C ASN A 418 17.62 -5.79 -10.27
N MET A 419 17.12 -4.86 -9.45
CA MET A 419 16.25 -3.81 -9.98
C MET A 419 16.95 -2.95 -11.03
N ARG A 420 18.19 -2.50 -10.79
CA ARG A 420 18.95 -1.75 -11.80
C ARG A 420 19.04 -2.50 -13.12
N ARG A 421 19.19 -3.81 -13.07
CA ARG A 421 19.25 -4.66 -14.27
C ARG A 421 17.90 -4.78 -14.98
N PHE A 422 16.80 -4.91 -14.25
CA PHE A 422 15.45 -4.85 -14.84
C PHE A 422 15.16 -3.49 -15.48
N VAL A 423 15.51 -2.39 -14.81
CA VAL A 423 15.38 -1.03 -15.32
C VAL A 423 16.23 -0.84 -16.59
N LYS A 424 17.50 -1.24 -16.54
CA LYS A 424 18.42 -1.17 -17.70
C LYS A 424 17.94 -2.00 -18.89
N ALA A 425 17.29 -3.14 -18.62
CA ALA A 425 16.71 -4.00 -19.66
C ALA A 425 15.39 -3.45 -20.24
N GLY A 426 14.84 -2.35 -19.69
CA GLY A 426 13.60 -1.74 -20.16
C GLY A 426 12.33 -2.45 -19.67
N ALA A 427 12.37 -3.11 -18.51
CA ALA A 427 11.19 -3.73 -17.92
C ALA A 427 10.12 -2.68 -17.61
N LYS A 428 8.85 -3.01 -17.90
CA LYS A 428 7.71 -2.18 -17.50
C LYS A 428 7.48 -2.33 -16.00
N MET A 429 7.76 -1.28 -15.25
CA MET A 429 7.56 -1.28 -13.80
C MET A 429 6.18 -0.73 -13.42
N PHE A 430 5.56 -1.25 -12.36
CA PHE A 430 4.51 -0.51 -11.63
C PHE A 430 4.93 -0.26 -10.19
N LEU A 431 4.39 0.80 -9.60
CA LEU A 431 4.59 1.10 -8.19
C LEU A 431 3.75 0.13 -7.35
N GLY A 432 4.40 -0.61 -6.47
CA GLY A 432 3.76 -1.38 -5.42
C GLY A 432 4.58 -1.21 -4.14
N MET A 433 3.93 -0.93 -3.02
CA MET A 433 4.68 -0.67 -1.78
C MET A 433 4.70 -1.88 -0.84
N ASP A 434 3.74 -2.81 -0.98
CA ASP A 434 3.61 -4.04 -0.18
C ASP A 434 3.71 -3.78 1.35
N ASN A 435 3.30 -2.58 1.75
CA ASN A 435 3.33 -2.08 3.12
C ASN A 435 1.97 -1.45 3.49
N PRO A 436 1.64 -1.41 4.79
CA PRO A 436 0.50 -0.65 5.25
C PRO A 436 0.85 0.85 5.45
N THR A 437 -0.16 1.71 5.66
CA THR A 437 -0.14 3.20 5.77
C THR A 437 1.00 3.84 6.60
N PHE A 438 1.26 5.16 6.45
CA PHE A 438 2.31 5.87 7.21
C PHE A 438 2.15 5.83 8.75
N LEU A 439 0.95 5.52 9.27
CA LEU A 439 0.68 5.36 10.71
C LEU A 439 1.39 4.16 11.35
N ASN A 440 2.29 3.54 10.60
CA ASN A 440 2.89 2.25 10.90
C ASN A 440 4.38 2.34 11.19
N PHE A 441 4.76 3.29 12.05
CA PHE A 441 6.16 3.52 12.46
C PHE A 441 7.11 3.93 11.31
N THR A 442 6.57 4.41 10.20
CA THR A 442 7.36 5.05 9.14
C THR A 442 7.13 6.56 9.24
N GLN A 443 8.20 7.31 9.53
CA GLN A 443 8.14 8.79 9.57
C GLN A 443 8.00 9.41 8.17
N GLU A 444 8.19 8.60 7.14
CA GLU A 444 8.18 8.97 5.74
C GLU A 444 6.93 8.42 5.07
N ASP A 445 6.32 9.22 4.20
CA ASP A 445 5.26 8.77 3.32
C ASP A 445 5.76 7.59 2.45
N PRO A 446 5.11 6.41 2.50
CA PRO A 446 5.56 5.22 1.78
C PRO A 446 5.56 5.41 0.26
N THR A 447 4.71 6.30 -0.27
CA THR A 447 4.69 6.66 -1.70
C THR A 447 5.97 7.36 -2.10
N VAL A 448 6.43 8.30 -1.27
CA VAL A 448 7.67 9.05 -1.53
C VAL A 448 8.87 8.12 -1.44
N ALA A 449 8.91 7.26 -0.42
CA ALA A 449 9.99 6.30 -0.25
C ALA A 449 10.11 5.36 -1.46
N GLU A 450 8.98 4.81 -1.91
CA GLU A 450 8.95 3.92 -3.07
C GLU A 450 9.37 4.67 -4.35
N PHE A 451 8.80 5.85 -4.60
CA PHE A 451 9.11 6.66 -5.78
C PHE A 451 10.59 7.06 -5.82
N SER A 452 11.13 7.58 -4.73
CA SER A 452 12.55 7.95 -4.64
C SER A 452 13.45 6.76 -4.88
N ALA A 453 13.13 5.59 -4.31
CA ALA A 453 13.91 4.39 -4.50
C ALA A 453 13.89 3.91 -5.97
N MET A 454 12.76 4.04 -6.67
CA MET A 454 12.68 3.74 -8.11
C MET A 454 13.62 4.63 -8.94
N VAL A 455 13.65 5.94 -8.65
CA VAL A 455 14.54 6.90 -9.32
C VAL A 455 16.01 6.62 -8.99
N GLU A 456 16.34 6.32 -7.72
CA GLU A 456 17.70 5.92 -7.32
C GLU A 456 18.20 4.65 -8.02
N MET A 457 17.29 3.74 -8.41
CA MET A 457 17.61 2.52 -9.15
C MET A 457 17.75 2.75 -10.66
N GLY A 458 17.61 3.99 -11.13
CA GLY A 458 17.89 4.40 -12.51
C GLY A 458 16.67 4.67 -13.36
N MET A 459 15.46 4.66 -12.81
CA MET A 459 14.27 5.14 -13.54
C MET A 459 14.30 6.66 -13.66
N THR A 460 13.76 7.21 -14.75
CA THR A 460 13.50 8.65 -14.78
C THR A 460 12.33 8.99 -13.85
N PRO A 461 12.23 10.23 -13.33
CA PRO A 461 11.05 10.64 -12.55
C PRO A 461 9.74 10.47 -13.31
N MET A 462 9.72 10.66 -14.63
CA MET A 462 8.54 10.40 -15.46
C MET A 462 8.19 8.91 -15.50
N ASP A 463 9.18 8.02 -15.68
CA ASP A 463 8.92 6.57 -15.65
C ASP A 463 8.35 6.12 -14.30
N ALA A 464 8.82 6.71 -13.19
CA ALA A 464 8.26 6.45 -11.87
C ALA A 464 6.81 6.97 -11.72
N VAL A 465 6.47 8.12 -12.32
CA VAL A 465 5.08 8.61 -12.41
C VAL A 465 4.23 7.64 -13.23
N LEU A 466 4.70 7.17 -14.39
CA LEU A 466 4.00 6.18 -15.21
C LEU A 466 3.78 4.88 -14.45
N ALA A 467 4.78 4.43 -13.69
CA ALA A 467 4.69 3.25 -12.85
C ALA A 467 3.61 3.38 -11.76
N ALA A 468 3.45 4.58 -11.19
CA ALA A 468 2.46 4.90 -10.17
C ALA A 468 1.07 5.27 -10.73
N THR A 469 0.88 5.25 -12.05
CA THR A 469 -0.37 5.65 -12.71
C THR A 469 -0.69 4.72 -13.88
N ARG A 470 -0.28 5.07 -15.10
CA ARG A 470 -0.56 4.37 -16.35
C ARG A 470 -0.28 2.88 -16.30
N ASN A 471 0.90 2.47 -15.81
CA ASN A 471 1.34 1.08 -15.86
C ASN A 471 0.52 0.20 -14.91
N GLY A 472 0.15 0.71 -13.73
CA GLY A 472 -0.77 0.02 -12.83
C GLY A 472 -2.15 -0.18 -13.45
N ALA A 473 -2.64 0.81 -14.21
CA ALA A 473 -3.90 0.71 -14.96
C ALA A 473 -3.82 -0.31 -16.09
N GLU A 474 -2.71 -0.34 -16.83
CA GLU A 474 -2.46 -1.28 -17.92
C GLU A 474 -2.38 -2.72 -17.38
N ALA A 475 -1.65 -2.94 -16.29
CA ALA A 475 -1.56 -4.24 -15.60
C ALA A 475 -2.92 -4.77 -15.10
N LEU A 476 -3.84 -3.85 -14.76
CA LEU A 476 -5.21 -4.15 -14.37
C LEU A 476 -6.19 -4.28 -15.54
N LYS A 477 -5.74 -4.10 -16.80
CA LYS A 477 -6.59 -4.02 -17.99
C LYS A 477 -7.66 -2.92 -17.90
N MET A 478 -7.28 -1.79 -17.30
CA MET A 478 -8.14 -0.63 -17.05
C MET A 478 -7.60 0.69 -17.65
N LEU A 479 -6.54 0.64 -18.46
CA LEU A 479 -5.92 1.84 -19.02
C LEU A 479 -6.88 2.64 -19.92
N ASP A 480 -7.88 2.01 -20.52
CA ASP A 480 -8.95 2.67 -21.27
C ASP A 480 -9.87 3.53 -20.36
N ARG A 481 -9.88 3.24 -19.05
CA ARG A 481 -10.78 3.87 -18.07
C ARG A 481 -10.07 4.80 -17.09
N LEU A 482 -8.83 4.53 -16.69
CA LEU A 482 -8.10 5.28 -15.68
C LEU A 482 -6.58 5.23 -15.90
N GLY A 483 -5.81 5.92 -15.05
CA GLY A 483 -4.34 5.92 -15.06
C GLY A 483 -3.70 7.07 -15.84
N THR A 484 -4.48 7.88 -16.54
CA THR A 484 -4.04 9.11 -17.22
C THR A 484 -5.14 10.18 -17.14
N VAL A 485 -4.76 11.46 -17.31
CA VAL A 485 -5.73 12.57 -17.40
C VAL A 485 -6.09 12.78 -18.87
N GLU A 486 -7.08 12.05 -19.34
CA GLU A 486 -7.59 12.12 -20.71
C GLU A 486 -9.11 12.24 -20.72
N VAL A 487 -9.65 12.98 -21.69
CA VAL A 487 -11.10 13.17 -21.82
C VAL A 487 -11.79 11.82 -21.96
N GLY A 488 -12.89 11.64 -21.23
CA GLY A 488 -13.69 10.42 -21.21
C GLY A 488 -13.27 9.41 -20.13
N LYS A 489 -12.04 9.47 -19.61
CA LYS A 489 -11.60 8.60 -18.50
C LYS A 489 -12.24 9.00 -17.18
N LEU A 490 -12.14 8.12 -16.19
CA LEU A 490 -12.62 8.36 -14.83
C LEU A 490 -11.92 9.58 -14.23
N ALA A 491 -12.68 10.42 -13.54
CA ALA A 491 -12.19 11.61 -12.87
C ALA A 491 -11.52 11.25 -11.53
N ASP A 492 -10.41 10.52 -11.62
CA ASP A 492 -9.50 10.21 -10.53
C ASP A 492 -8.26 11.11 -10.70
N ILE A 493 -8.25 12.25 -10.02
CA ILE A 493 -7.29 13.35 -10.19
C ILE A 493 -6.76 13.79 -8.84
N ILE A 494 -5.47 14.12 -8.78
CA ILE A 494 -4.85 14.78 -7.63
C ILE A 494 -4.18 16.08 -8.07
N ALA A 495 -4.02 17.00 -7.12
CA ALA A 495 -3.18 18.18 -7.28
C ALA A 495 -2.14 18.24 -6.17
N LEU A 496 -0.88 18.40 -6.52
CA LEU A 496 0.27 18.44 -5.61
C LEU A 496 0.79 19.87 -5.48
N ALA A 497 1.19 20.28 -4.27
CA ALA A 497 2.00 21.48 -4.09
C ALA A 497 3.48 21.15 -4.37
N GLY A 498 3.94 21.51 -5.58
CA GLY A 498 5.29 21.23 -6.07
C GLY A 498 5.31 20.32 -7.31
N ASP A 499 6.50 20.06 -7.85
CA ASP A 499 6.71 19.25 -9.05
C ASP A 499 7.35 17.89 -8.72
N PRO A 500 6.60 16.78 -8.85
CA PRO A 500 7.11 15.43 -8.53
C PRO A 500 8.22 14.95 -9.48
N LEU A 501 8.42 15.61 -10.63
CA LEU A 501 9.52 15.27 -11.54
C LEU A 501 10.87 15.83 -11.08
N THR A 502 10.85 16.83 -10.19
CA THR A 502 12.06 17.43 -9.61
C THR A 502 12.22 17.16 -8.12
N ASP A 503 11.11 16.94 -7.41
CA ASP A 503 11.06 16.73 -5.96
C ASP A 503 9.97 15.71 -5.61
N ALA A 504 10.39 14.47 -5.33
CA ALA A 504 9.49 13.39 -4.93
C ALA A 504 8.68 13.71 -3.65
N THR A 505 9.14 14.65 -2.80
CA THR A 505 8.39 15.03 -1.60
C THR A 505 7.10 15.80 -1.92
N ALA A 506 6.86 16.20 -3.17
CA ALA A 506 5.58 16.71 -3.64
C ALA A 506 4.41 15.76 -3.33
N PHE A 507 4.63 14.44 -3.32
CA PHE A 507 3.61 13.46 -2.92
C PHE A 507 3.20 13.55 -1.45
N LYS A 508 3.98 14.19 -0.57
CA LYS A 508 3.55 14.49 0.82
C LYS A 508 2.57 15.66 0.89
N ARG A 509 2.49 16.46 -0.18
CA ARG A 509 1.76 17.73 -0.23
C ARG A 509 0.62 17.69 -1.23
N VAL A 510 -0.14 16.59 -1.24
CA VAL A 510 -1.39 16.49 -1.99
C VAL A 510 -2.35 17.55 -1.46
N ALA A 511 -2.68 18.54 -2.26
CA ALA A 511 -3.60 19.62 -1.91
C ALA A 511 -5.05 19.21 -2.17
N TYR A 512 -5.31 18.53 -3.28
CA TYR A 512 -6.66 18.11 -3.68
C TYR A 512 -6.69 16.65 -4.12
N VAL A 513 -7.81 15.98 -3.83
CA VAL A 513 -8.10 14.61 -4.25
C VAL A 513 -9.52 14.55 -4.79
N VAL A 514 -9.64 14.21 -6.06
CA VAL A 514 -10.90 13.94 -6.75
C VAL A 514 -10.90 12.46 -7.14
N LYS A 515 -11.94 11.72 -6.76
CA LYS A 515 -12.14 10.31 -7.15
C LYS A 515 -13.57 10.13 -7.64
N ASP A 516 -13.74 9.49 -8.79
CA ASP A 516 -15.04 9.38 -9.47
C ASP A 516 -15.75 10.75 -9.58
N GLY A 517 -14.97 11.83 -9.77
CA GLY A 517 -15.49 13.20 -9.89
C GLY A 517 -15.99 13.83 -8.59
N VAL A 518 -15.80 13.17 -7.45
CA VAL A 518 -16.15 13.66 -6.11
C VAL A 518 -14.89 14.16 -5.41
N ARG A 519 -14.94 15.35 -4.80
CA ARG A 519 -13.80 15.91 -4.06
C ARG A 519 -13.77 15.42 -2.62
N PHE A 520 -12.65 14.83 -2.21
CA PHE A 520 -12.40 14.33 -0.85
C PHE A 520 -11.36 15.14 -0.08
N LYS A 521 -10.50 15.87 -0.79
CA LYS A 521 -9.52 16.80 -0.22
C LYS A 521 -9.58 18.09 -1.02
#